data_AF-A0A2E4ZY10-F1
#
_entry.id   AF-A0A2E4ZY10-F1
#
_cell.length_a   1.000
_cell.length_b   1.000
_cell.length_c   1.000
_cell.angle_alpha   90.00
_cell.angle_beta   90.00
_cell.angle_gamma   90.00
#
_symmetry.space_group_name_H-M   'P 1'
#
loop_
_entity.id
_entity.type
_entity.pdbx_description
1 polymer ?
#
loop_
_entity_poly.entity_id
_entity_poly.type
_entity_poly.pdbx_seq_one_letter_code
_entity_poly.pdbx_strand_id
1 'polypeptide(L)'
;MQRPFLFFTSLFAFFSVGCGGDENTGGAQPESGKISNNYWEGTFAELDSTFVDDVSDGNVTVLRLRDSMQAFSGTLSSQGPDGEQNVFRYKEGKAHGLCVMRDKSGGRTEANYRDGVLHGNFVIFGRDGSERFRWRYDNGRKIRD
;
A
#
# COMPACT_ATOMS: atom_id res chain seq x y z
N MET A 1 19.75 19.52 9.73
CA MET A 1 19.19 18.34 10.43
C MET A 1 17.68 18.40 10.31
N GLN A 2 17.10 17.64 9.37
CA GLN A 2 15.65 17.58 9.17
C GLN A 2 15.23 16.12 9.10
N ARG A 3 14.30 15.74 9.98
CA ARG A 3 13.59 14.46 9.98
C ARG A 3 12.24 14.71 9.29
N PRO A 4 11.82 13.95 8.26
CA PRO A 4 10.55 14.21 7.60
C PRO A 4 9.39 13.57 8.37
N PHE A 5 8.51 14.45 8.83
CA PHE A 5 7.04 14.34 8.86
C PHE A 5 6.42 12.93 8.99
N LEU A 6 6.10 12.59 10.24
CA LEU A 6 4.89 11.84 10.60
C LEU A 6 3.99 12.80 11.42
N PHE A 7 2.70 12.51 11.43
CA PHE A 7 1.57 13.15 12.14
C PHE A 7 0.76 14.20 11.36
N PHE A 8 -0.36 13.74 10.80
CA PHE A 8 -1.56 14.55 10.66
C PHE A 8 -2.54 14.12 11.76
N THR A 9 -2.32 14.63 12.97
CA THR A 9 -3.36 14.67 14.02
C THR A 9 -4.03 16.02 13.94
N SER A 10 -5.29 16.05 13.50
CA SER A 10 -6.15 17.23 13.69
C SER A 10 -7.34 16.82 14.54
N LEU A 11 -7.20 17.10 15.83
CA LEU A 11 -8.25 17.13 16.82
C LEU A 11 -9.11 18.37 16.56
N PHE A 12 -10.37 18.22 16.16
CA PHE A 12 -11.36 19.29 16.31
C PHE A 12 -12.46 18.77 17.23
N ALA A 13 -12.58 19.44 18.39
CA ALA A 13 -13.57 19.16 19.40
C ALA A 13 -14.88 19.91 19.08
N PHE A 14 -15.98 19.15 19.16
CA PHE A 14 -17.33 19.51 19.62
C PHE A 14 -17.92 20.90 19.31
N PHE A 15 -18.92 20.89 18.43
CA PHE A 15 -20.16 21.64 18.64
C PHE A 15 -21.35 20.66 18.56
N SER A 16 -22.13 20.61 19.63
CA SER A 16 -23.37 19.85 19.76
C SER A 16 -24.60 20.67 19.35
N VAL A 17 -25.71 19.95 19.08
CA VAL A 17 -27.08 20.35 18.67
C VAL A 17 -27.28 20.35 17.15
N GLY A 18 -28.15 19.55 16.52
CA GLY A 18 -29.10 18.54 16.97
C GLY A 18 -30.04 18.11 15.81
N CYS A 19 -30.78 17.02 16.05
CA CYS A 19 -31.96 16.50 15.34
C CYS A 19 -31.76 15.56 14.13
N GLY A 20 -32.06 14.27 14.37
CA GLY A 20 -33.10 13.53 13.64
C GLY A 20 -32.72 12.83 12.33
N GLY A 21 -32.64 11.50 12.37
CA GLY A 21 -32.60 10.65 11.18
C GLY A 21 -32.21 9.21 11.52
N ASP A 22 -33.18 8.39 11.91
CA ASP A 22 -33.01 6.95 12.05
C ASP A 22 -32.93 6.31 10.66
N GLU A 23 -31.73 5.98 10.18
CA GLU A 23 -31.56 5.00 9.10
C GLU A 23 -30.38 4.09 9.45
N ASN A 24 -30.76 2.91 9.93
CA ASN A 24 -30.02 1.65 9.96
C ASN A 24 -28.88 1.58 8.93
N THR A 25 -27.69 2.06 9.30
CA THR A 25 -26.48 1.74 8.56
C THR A 25 -25.94 0.45 9.15
N GLY A 26 -26.45 -0.67 8.65
CA GLY A 26 -25.82 -1.96 8.84
C GLY A 26 -24.34 -1.78 8.56
N GLY A 27 -23.51 -2.02 9.57
CA GLY A 27 -22.07 -2.11 9.38
C GLY A 27 -21.85 -3.20 8.34
N ALA A 28 -21.57 -2.78 7.11
CA ALA A 28 -21.11 -3.69 6.08
C ALA A 28 -19.79 -4.26 6.59
N GLN A 29 -19.87 -5.46 7.13
CA GLN A 29 -18.73 -6.29 7.42
C GLN A 29 -17.92 -6.37 6.10
N PRO A 30 -16.65 -5.93 6.06
CA PRO A 30 -15.87 -6.04 4.84
C PRO A 30 -15.82 -7.52 4.45
N GLU A 31 -16.36 -7.83 3.27
CA GLU A 31 -16.45 -9.21 2.81
C GLU A 31 -15.04 -9.74 2.59
N SER A 32 -14.59 -10.60 3.50
CA SER A 32 -13.41 -11.46 3.35
C SER A 32 -13.42 -12.32 2.06
N GLY A 33 -14.51 -12.30 1.30
CA GLY A 33 -14.71 -12.97 0.02
C GLY A 33 -13.87 -12.44 -1.15
N LYS A 34 -13.08 -11.37 -0.99
CA LYS A 34 -12.20 -10.86 -2.07
C LYS A 34 -10.81 -11.48 -2.13
N ILE A 35 -10.42 -12.26 -1.12
CA ILE A 35 -9.14 -12.98 -1.14
C ILE A 35 -9.37 -14.37 -1.70
N SER A 36 -8.86 -14.64 -2.90
CA SER A 36 -8.91 -15.97 -3.52
C SER A 36 -7.52 -16.39 -3.97
N ASN A 37 -7.09 -17.61 -3.61
CA ASN A 37 -5.81 -18.18 -4.04
C ASN A 37 -4.58 -17.25 -3.91
N ASN A 38 -4.39 -16.60 -2.75
CA ASN A 38 -3.29 -15.66 -2.54
C ASN A 38 -3.32 -14.46 -3.52
N TYR A 39 -4.51 -14.05 -3.94
CA TYR A 39 -4.75 -12.85 -4.72
C TYR A 39 -5.82 -12.01 -4.04
N TRP A 40 -5.57 -10.71 -3.96
CA TRP A 40 -6.55 -9.72 -3.54
C TRP A 40 -6.62 -8.63 -4.59
N GLU A 41 -7.84 -8.17 -4.88
CA GLU A 41 -8.09 -7.03 -5.74
C GLU A 41 -9.20 -6.14 -5.19
N GLY A 42 -8.99 -4.82 -5.27
CA GLY A 42 -9.96 -3.85 -4.78
C GLY A 42 -9.54 -2.40 -5.01
N THR A 43 -10.32 -1.47 -4.46
CA THR A 43 -9.98 -0.05 -4.47
C THR A 43 -9.00 0.31 -3.34
N PHE A 44 -8.40 1.50 -3.37
CA PHE A 44 -7.59 1.99 -2.24
C PHE A 44 -8.38 2.07 -0.93
N ALA A 45 -9.66 2.42 -0.97
CA ALA A 45 -10.52 2.45 0.22
C ALA A 45 -10.76 1.05 0.78
N GLU A 46 -10.95 0.05 -0.10
CA GLU A 46 -11.10 -1.34 0.31
C GLU A 46 -9.79 -1.93 0.82
N LEU A 47 -8.65 -1.51 0.27
CA LEU A 47 -7.34 -1.89 0.79
C LEU A 47 -7.17 -1.41 2.22
N ASP A 48 -7.47 -0.13 2.47
CA ASP A 48 -7.38 0.47 3.80
C ASP A 48 -8.34 -0.19 4.80
N SER A 49 -9.55 -0.58 4.38
CA SER A 49 -10.47 -1.31 5.25
C SER A 49 -10.05 -2.76 5.49
N THR A 50 -9.45 -3.44 4.49
CA THR A 50 -9.12 -4.87 4.56
C THR A 50 -7.79 -5.14 5.26
N PHE A 51 -6.80 -4.27 5.06
CA PHE A 51 -5.45 -4.48 5.54
C PHE A 51 -5.00 -3.44 6.55
N VAL A 52 -3.97 -3.80 7.31
CA VAL A 52 -3.24 -2.90 8.20
C VAL A 52 -1.74 -3.08 7.96
N ASP A 53 -1.05 -1.95 7.86
CA ASP A 53 0.40 -1.88 7.87
C ASP A 53 0.88 -1.90 9.31
N ASP A 54 1.60 -2.94 9.69
CA ASP A 54 2.23 -3.06 11.01
C ASP A 54 3.75 -2.97 10.85
N VAL A 55 4.37 -2.03 11.56
CA VAL A 55 5.80 -1.76 11.47
C VAL A 55 6.52 -2.71 12.43
N SER A 56 7.27 -3.66 11.86
CA SER A 56 8.11 -4.57 12.63
C SER A 56 9.47 -3.96 12.98
N ASP A 57 10.15 -4.56 13.96
CA ASP A 57 11.52 -4.20 14.34
C ASP A 57 12.44 -4.14 13.12
N GLY A 58 13.06 -2.98 12.88
CA GLY A 58 13.91 -2.74 11.71
C GLY A 58 13.29 -1.90 10.59
N ASN A 59 12.15 -1.23 10.84
CA ASN A 59 11.43 -0.39 9.86
C ASN A 59 10.92 -1.16 8.64
N VAL A 60 10.63 -2.44 8.80
CA VAL A 60 9.99 -3.26 7.76
C VAL A 60 8.49 -3.26 8.01
N THR A 61 7.72 -2.77 7.04
CA THR A 61 6.26 -2.87 7.05
C THR A 61 5.85 -4.29 6.73
N VAL A 62 4.92 -4.81 7.53
CA VAL A 62 4.33 -6.13 7.34
C VAL A 62 2.81 -5.95 7.21
N LEU A 63 2.30 -6.25 6.01
CA LEU A 63 0.90 -6.16 5.63
C LEU A 63 0.11 -7.32 6.24
N ARG A 64 -0.94 -7.00 6.98
CA ARG A 64 -1.82 -7.98 7.64
C ARG A 64 -3.27 -7.74 7.30
N LEU A 65 -4.05 -8.81 7.35
CA LEU A 65 -5.52 -8.70 7.37
C LEU A 65 -5.95 -8.03 8.66
N ARG A 66 -6.80 -7.00 8.56
CA ARG A 66 -7.27 -6.23 9.71
C ARG A 66 -8.01 -7.09 10.73
N ASP A 67 -8.83 -8.03 10.26
CA ASP A 67 -9.69 -8.84 11.12
C ASP A 67 -8.94 -9.94 11.87
N SER A 68 -7.97 -10.59 11.22
CA SER A 68 -7.27 -11.76 11.77
C SER A 68 -5.85 -11.47 12.22
N MET A 69 -5.31 -10.29 11.85
CA MET A 69 -3.89 -9.94 12.00
C MET A 69 -2.94 -10.94 11.32
N GLN A 70 -3.45 -11.79 10.43
CA GLN A 70 -2.65 -12.74 9.68
C GLN A 70 -1.86 -12.00 8.59
N ALA A 71 -0.57 -12.31 8.48
CA ALA A 71 0.30 -11.73 7.45
C ALA A 71 -0.14 -12.18 6.05
N PHE A 72 -0.31 -11.23 5.14
CA PHE A 72 -0.77 -11.52 3.78
C PHE A 72 0.38 -12.09 2.93
N SER A 73 0.14 -13.19 2.24
CA SER A 73 1.05 -13.73 1.23
C SER A 73 0.31 -13.85 -0.07
N GLY A 74 0.82 -13.22 -1.13
CA GLY A 74 0.09 -13.15 -2.37
C GLY A 74 0.36 -11.94 -3.23
N THR A 75 -0.44 -11.80 -4.28
CA THR A 75 -0.48 -10.60 -5.12
C THR A 75 -1.66 -9.73 -4.70
N LEU A 76 -1.39 -8.45 -4.56
CA LEU A 76 -2.37 -7.42 -4.23
C LEU A 76 -2.44 -6.44 -5.40
N SER A 77 -3.62 -6.29 -5.99
CA SER A 77 -3.92 -5.31 -7.04
C SER A 77 -4.87 -4.26 -6.48
N SER A 78 -4.49 -2.99 -6.47
CA SER A 78 -5.36 -1.92 -5.96
C SER A 78 -5.50 -0.77 -6.94
N GLN A 79 -6.70 -0.19 -7.00
CA GLN A 79 -7.04 0.88 -7.93
C GLN A 79 -7.51 2.15 -7.21
N GLY A 80 -7.00 3.30 -7.65
CA GLY A 80 -7.38 4.62 -7.16
C GLY A 80 -8.57 5.21 -7.92
N PRO A 81 -9.22 6.24 -7.36
CA PRO A 81 -10.40 6.87 -7.98
C PRO A 81 -10.09 7.61 -9.29
N ASP A 82 -8.84 8.05 -9.49
CA ASP A 82 -8.43 8.79 -10.69
C ASP A 82 -7.70 7.90 -11.72
N GLY A 83 -7.75 6.57 -11.55
CA GLY A 83 -7.09 5.61 -12.44
C GLY A 83 -5.66 5.23 -12.04
N GLU A 84 -5.22 5.57 -10.83
CA GLU A 84 -4.00 5.01 -10.26
C GLU A 84 -4.13 3.49 -10.09
N GLN A 85 -3.02 2.77 -10.25
CA GLN A 85 -3.00 1.31 -10.09
C GLN A 85 -1.74 0.85 -9.39
N ASN A 86 -1.87 -0.03 -8.40
CA ASN A 86 -0.76 -0.63 -7.70
C ASN A 86 -0.85 -2.15 -7.81
N VAL A 87 0.29 -2.80 -8.11
CA VAL A 87 0.42 -4.26 -8.07
C VAL A 87 1.61 -4.59 -7.19
N PHE A 88 1.33 -5.18 -6.03
CA PHE A 88 2.33 -5.55 -5.04
C PHE A 88 2.32 -7.05 -4.83
N ARG A 89 3.50 -7.60 -4.50
CA ARG A 89 3.65 -9.00 -4.14
C ARG A 89 4.16 -9.06 -2.71
N TYR A 90 3.59 -9.96 -1.93
CA TYR A 90 3.89 -10.14 -0.52
C TYR A 90 4.23 -11.59 -0.21
N LYS A 91 5.18 -11.79 0.69
CA LYS A 91 5.49 -13.07 1.33
C LYS A 91 5.55 -12.82 2.83
N GLU A 92 4.70 -13.50 3.59
CA GLU A 92 4.58 -13.33 5.05
C GLU A 92 4.37 -11.84 5.44
N GLY A 93 3.51 -11.15 4.69
CA GLY A 93 3.19 -9.73 4.87
C GLY A 93 4.27 -8.77 4.39
N LYS A 94 5.45 -9.25 4.02
CA LYS A 94 6.57 -8.41 3.57
C LYS A 94 6.58 -8.29 2.05
N ALA A 95 6.78 -7.08 1.52
CA ALA A 95 6.92 -6.87 0.09
C ALA A 95 8.05 -7.73 -0.49
N HIS A 96 7.81 -8.40 -1.62
CA HIS A 96 8.72 -9.39 -2.19
C HIS A 96 8.67 -9.43 -3.72
N GLY A 97 9.82 -9.39 -4.38
CA GLY A 97 9.93 -9.34 -5.83
C GLY A 97 9.54 -7.98 -6.39
N LEU A 98 9.12 -7.96 -7.66
CA LEU A 98 8.72 -6.73 -8.36
C LEU A 98 7.34 -6.25 -7.89
N CYS A 99 7.28 -5.00 -7.45
CA CYS A 99 6.08 -4.21 -7.20
C CYS A 99 6.02 -3.04 -8.20
N VAL A 100 4.80 -2.70 -8.63
CA VAL A 100 4.56 -1.68 -9.66
C VAL A 100 3.51 -0.70 -9.18
N MET A 101 3.78 0.59 -9.33
CA MET A 101 2.83 1.68 -9.08
C MET A 101 2.65 2.48 -10.35
N ARG A 102 1.42 2.75 -10.75
CA ARG A 102 1.06 3.60 -11.90
C ARG A 102 0.30 4.81 -11.39
N ASP A 103 0.75 5.99 -11.81
CA ASP A 103 0.02 7.22 -11.55
C ASP A 103 -1.11 7.42 -12.59
N LYS A 104 -2.07 8.30 -12.27
CA LYS A 104 -3.17 8.67 -13.17
C LYS A 104 -2.75 9.27 -14.50
N SER A 105 -1.49 9.71 -14.60
CA SER A 105 -0.90 10.30 -15.80
C SER A 105 -0.25 9.27 -16.73
N GLY A 106 -0.25 7.98 -16.35
CA GLY A 106 0.34 6.86 -17.08
C GLY A 106 1.83 6.63 -16.78
N GLY A 107 2.44 7.46 -15.95
CA GLY A 107 3.78 7.20 -15.42
C GLY A 107 3.78 5.97 -14.52
N ARG A 108 4.92 5.29 -14.41
CA ARG A 108 5.02 4.12 -13.53
C ARG A 108 6.36 4.03 -12.81
N THR A 109 6.31 3.46 -11.60
CA THR A 109 7.49 3.09 -10.82
C THR A 109 7.52 1.57 -10.67
N GLU A 110 8.67 0.98 -10.91
CA GLU A 110 8.96 -0.44 -10.72
C GLU A 110 10.03 -0.56 -9.62
N ALA A 111 9.69 -1.24 -8.53
CA ALA A 111 10.58 -1.42 -7.38
C ALA A 111 10.67 -2.89 -7.01
N ASN A 112 11.90 -3.40 -6.86
CA ASN A 112 12.12 -4.77 -6.40
C ASN A 112 12.38 -4.79 -4.89
N TYR A 113 11.78 -5.76 -4.21
CA TYR A 113 11.89 -5.95 -2.77
C TYR A 113 12.36 -7.37 -2.44
N ARG A 114 13.06 -7.51 -1.31
CA ARG A 114 13.35 -8.77 -0.65
C ARG A 114 13.06 -8.58 0.83
N ASP A 115 12.17 -9.41 1.37
CA ASP A 115 11.78 -9.41 2.77
C ASP A 115 11.37 -8.03 3.29
N GLY A 116 10.63 -7.28 2.47
CA GLY A 116 10.10 -5.95 2.79
C GLY A 116 11.11 -4.81 2.59
N VAL A 117 12.32 -5.11 2.12
CA VAL A 117 13.40 -4.15 1.93
C VAL A 117 13.72 -4.00 0.44
N LEU A 118 13.96 -2.78 -0.05
CA LEU A 118 14.38 -2.54 -1.43
C LEU A 118 15.63 -3.36 -1.79
N HIS A 119 15.54 -4.16 -2.85
CA HIS A 119 16.61 -5.04 -3.30
C HIS A 119 16.50 -5.25 -4.81
N GLY A 120 17.55 -4.94 -5.57
CA GLY A 120 17.56 -5.01 -7.03
C GLY A 120 17.26 -3.66 -7.68
N ASN A 121 16.57 -3.68 -8.82
CA ASN A 121 16.31 -2.45 -9.58
C ASN A 121 15.14 -1.65 -8.99
N PHE A 122 15.31 -0.33 -8.95
CA PHE A 122 14.27 0.67 -8.79
C PHE A 122 14.28 1.55 -10.03
N VAL A 123 13.16 1.63 -10.75
CA VAL A 123 13.09 2.31 -12.04
C VAL A 123 11.83 3.18 -12.11
N ILE A 124 11.99 4.42 -12.56
CA ILE A 124 10.88 5.34 -12.83
C ILE A 124 10.76 5.50 -14.34
N PHE A 125 9.55 5.32 -14.85
CA PHE A 125 9.20 5.49 -16.25
C PHE A 125 8.24 6.67 -16.45
N GLY A 126 8.43 7.41 -17.54
CA GLY A 126 7.48 8.40 -18.01
C GLY A 126 6.24 7.75 -18.62
N ARG A 127 5.21 8.56 -18.89
CA ARG A 127 3.96 8.12 -19.52
C ARG A 127 4.12 7.52 -20.92
N ASP A 128 5.19 7.87 -21.61
CA ASP A 128 5.60 7.34 -22.91
C ASP A 128 6.32 5.98 -22.79
N GLY A 129 6.49 5.47 -21.57
CA GLY A 129 7.24 4.24 -21.29
C GLY A 129 8.76 4.43 -21.28
N SER A 130 9.27 5.65 -21.48
CA SER A 130 10.71 5.94 -21.40
C SER A 130 11.20 5.80 -19.97
N GLU A 131 12.35 5.17 -19.80
CA GLU A 131 13.06 5.15 -18.51
C GLU A 131 13.59 6.56 -18.20
N ARG A 132 13.21 7.10 -17.05
CA ARG A 132 13.64 8.42 -16.57
C ARG A 132 14.77 8.29 -15.57
N PHE A 133 14.66 7.32 -14.67
CA PHE A 133 15.65 7.05 -13.64
C PHE A 133 15.76 5.57 -13.36
N ARG A 134 16.98 5.13 -13.05
CA ARG A 134 17.27 3.79 -12.55
C ARG A 134 18.28 3.88 -11.42
N TRP A 135 18.00 3.13 -10.37
CA TRP A 135 18.92 2.88 -9.28
C TRP A 135 18.94 1.40 -8.95
N ARG A 136 20.05 0.94 -8.39
CA ARG A 136 20.19 -0.41 -7.85
C ARG A 136 20.32 -0.34 -6.34
N TYR A 137 19.64 -1.24 -5.65
CA TYR A 137 19.64 -1.36 -4.20
C TYR A 137 20.13 -2.74 -3.79
N ASP A 138 20.87 -2.80 -2.70
CA ASP A 138 21.14 -4.03 -1.96
C ASP A 138 20.78 -3.80 -0.49
N ASN A 139 19.82 -4.58 0.00
CA ASN A 139 19.30 -4.52 1.38
C ASN A 139 19.01 -3.09 1.85
N GLY A 140 18.25 -2.35 1.03
CA GLY A 140 17.78 -1.00 1.35
C GLY A 140 18.81 0.09 1.07
N ARG A 141 20.04 -0.27 0.71
CA ARG A 141 21.10 0.68 0.40
C ARG A 141 21.25 0.82 -1.10
N LYS A 142 21.16 2.05 -1.59
CA LYS A 142 21.48 2.37 -2.97
C LYS A 142 22.96 2.06 -3.19
N ILE A 143 23.26 1.15 -4.11
CA ILE A 143 24.63 0.86 -4.53
C ILE A 143 24.98 1.75 -5.70
N ARG A 144 26.23 2.17 -5.74
CA ARG A 144 26.80 2.89 -6.89
C ARG A 144 27.38 1.85 -7.83
N ASP A 145 27.08 2.00 -9.11
CA ASP A 145 27.81 1.31 -10.16
C ASP A 145 29.22 1.89 -10.30
#